data_AF-A0A820ATE8-F1
#
_entry.id   AF-A0A820ATE8-F1
#
_cell.length_a   1.000
_cell.length_b   1.000
_cell.length_c   1.000
_cell.angle_alpha   90.00
_cell.angle_beta   90.00
_cell.angle_gamma   90.00
#
_symmetry.space_group_name_H-M   'P 1'
#
loop_
_entity.id
_entity.type
_entity.pdbx_description
1 polymer ?
#
loop_
_entity_poly.entity_id
_entity_poly.type
_entity_poly.pdbx_seq_one_letter_code
_entity_poly.pdbx_strand_id
1 'polypeptide(L)'
;MPLTIRLYRSRKFIIPFLIIIILLGSFVIFQSLNNYFDSIKQSNLYLQRQSSKLNSSFIHRAILIFYPSNQESHYLPEIRWLYRSWVEMMKYESKNWRTDLIIYTGEYSSSFQQLGCILNQIRINNTEQAQCRIFLYLRLSKREISSLNQKQTILANQSKKELFSINIQRSIQLYKQIKQYEYIDSVNIIAESYPTFEYYDFILKTDIDVFITTQFAKYVPLTNLTLLVGRGGYSTKFNTRRLGRIARDMNWKYQNMTNIGSTW
;
A
#
# COMPACT_ATOMS: atom_id res chain seq x y z
N MET A 1 -14.72 -33.76 81.63
CA MET A 1 -14.65 -32.37 81.13
C MET A 1 -14.74 -32.39 79.61
N PRO A 2 -15.85 -31.93 79.00
CA PRO A 2 -15.89 -31.64 77.57
C PRO A 2 -15.92 -30.12 77.31
N LEU A 3 -15.00 -29.62 76.48
CA LEU A 3 -15.08 -28.28 75.90
C LEU A 3 -15.86 -28.36 74.59
N THR A 4 -17.00 -27.67 74.51
CA THR A 4 -17.80 -27.54 73.29
C THR A 4 -17.67 -26.10 72.81
N ILE A 5 -16.92 -25.87 71.72
CA ILE A 5 -16.78 -24.55 71.10
C ILE A 5 -17.98 -24.34 70.16
N ARG A 6 -18.86 -23.39 70.50
CA ARG A 6 -19.91 -22.89 69.61
C ARG A 6 -19.30 -21.83 68.67
N LEU A 7 -19.17 -22.16 67.39
CA LEU A 7 -18.85 -21.18 66.34
C LEU A 7 -20.05 -20.28 66.08
N TYR A 8 -19.91 -18.99 66.39
CA TYR A 8 -20.91 -17.96 66.08
C TYR A 8 -20.73 -17.50 64.62
N ARG A 9 -21.70 -17.81 63.76
CA ARG A 9 -21.66 -17.53 62.31
C ARG A 9 -22.24 -16.13 62.04
N SER A 10 -21.40 -15.10 61.92
CA SER A 10 -21.82 -13.71 61.66
C SER A 10 -22.14 -13.47 60.16
N ARG A 11 -23.34 -13.88 59.72
CA ARG A 11 -23.80 -13.63 58.33
C ARG A 11 -24.30 -12.21 58.04
N LYS A 12 -24.33 -11.29 59.01
CA LYS A 12 -25.01 -9.98 58.87
C LYS A 12 -24.17 -8.84 58.25
N PHE A 13 -22.85 -8.99 58.08
CA PHE A 13 -21.98 -7.91 57.56
C PHE A 13 -21.43 -8.15 56.14
N ILE A 14 -21.61 -9.33 55.57
CA ILE A 14 -21.00 -9.70 54.27
C ILE A 14 -21.79 -9.13 53.09
N ILE A 15 -23.12 -9.10 53.18
CA ILE A 15 -24.02 -8.66 52.10
C ILE A 15 -23.86 -7.16 51.77
N PRO A 16 -23.89 -6.20 52.72
CA PRO A 16 -23.73 -4.79 52.39
C PRO A 16 -22.33 -4.48 51.82
N PHE A 17 -21.29 -5.18 52.28
CA PHE A 17 -19.92 -5.00 51.79
C PHE A 17 -19.76 -5.51 50.35
N LEU A 18 -20.40 -6.63 50.00
CA LEU A 18 -20.40 -7.16 48.63
C LEU A 18 -21.12 -6.24 47.64
N ILE A 19 -22.23 -5.62 48.06
CA ILE A 19 -22.99 -4.66 47.23
C ILE A 19 -22.15 -3.42 46.95
N ILE A 20 -21.43 -2.89 47.96
CA ILE A 20 -20.54 -1.72 47.78
C ILE A 20 -19.40 -2.06 46.80
N ILE A 21 -18.79 -3.25 46.89
CA ILE A 21 -17.73 -3.67 45.96
C ILE A 21 -18.26 -3.79 44.51
N ILE A 22 -19.47 -4.33 44.33
CA ILE A 22 -20.10 -4.44 42.99
C ILE A 22 -20.43 -3.05 42.42
N LEU A 23 -20.92 -2.13 43.25
CA LEU A 23 -21.21 -0.76 42.83
C LEU A 23 -19.94 0.03 42.50
N LEU A 24 -18.87 -0.12 43.28
CA LEU A 24 -17.58 0.49 42.98
C LEU A 24 -16.93 -0.12 41.73
N GLY A 25 -16.99 -1.44 41.57
CA GLY A 25 -16.48 -2.13 40.38
C GLY A 25 -17.22 -1.73 39.10
N SER A 26 -18.55 -1.61 39.16
CA SER A 26 -19.35 -1.15 38.02
C SER A 26 -19.12 0.33 37.70
N PHE A 27 -18.91 1.18 38.70
CA PHE A 27 -18.54 2.59 38.50
C PHE A 27 -17.17 2.74 37.82
N VAL A 28 -16.16 1.97 38.23
CA VAL A 28 -14.83 1.98 37.60
C VAL A 28 -14.88 1.48 36.16
N ILE A 29 -15.65 0.42 35.88
CA ILE A 29 -15.86 -0.09 34.51
C ILE A 29 -16.57 0.97 33.65
N PHE A 30 -17.61 1.61 34.18
CA PHE A 30 -18.34 2.66 33.48
C PHE A 30 -17.45 3.86 33.15
N GLN A 31 -16.60 4.29 34.09
CA GLN A 31 -15.68 5.41 33.88
C GLN A 31 -14.55 5.05 32.90
N SER A 32 -14.05 3.81 32.94
CA SER A 32 -13.09 3.31 31.95
C SER A 32 -13.68 3.25 30.55
N LEU A 33 -14.93 2.78 30.41
CA LEU A 33 -15.65 2.77 29.14
C LEU A 33 -15.89 4.20 28.61
N ASN A 34 -16.32 5.14 29.45
CA ASN A 34 -16.49 6.54 29.05
C ASN A 34 -15.17 7.15 28.56
N ASN A 35 -14.07 6.98 29.30
CA ASN A 35 -12.76 7.48 28.88
C ASN A 35 -12.32 6.87 27.53
N TYR A 36 -12.63 5.59 27.30
CA TYR A 36 -12.36 4.92 26.03
C TYR A 36 -13.22 5.49 24.88
N PHE A 37 -14.51 5.70 25.12
CA PHE A 37 -15.41 6.31 24.13
C PHE A 37 -15.04 7.76 23.81
N ASP A 38 -14.65 8.55 24.80
CA ASP A 38 -14.18 9.93 24.62
C ASP A 38 -12.87 9.96 23.82
N SER A 39 -11.94 9.04 24.10
CA SER A 39 -10.71 8.88 23.30
C SER A 39 -11.00 8.53 21.84
N ILE A 40 -11.96 7.63 21.57
CA ILE A 40 -12.40 7.31 20.21
C ILE A 40 -13.05 8.53 19.54
N LYS A 41 -13.88 9.28 20.26
CA LYS A 41 -14.55 10.46 19.71
C LYS A 41 -13.53 11.55 19.35
N GLN A 42 -12.52 11.74 20.18
CA GLN A 42 -11.47 12.74 19.97
C GLN A 42 -10.52 12.36 18.82
N SER A 43 -10.19 11.07 18.69
CA SER A 43 -9.42 10.58 17.53
C SER A 43 -10.21 10.72 16.22
N ASN A 44 -11.50 10.38 16.20
CA ASN A 44 -12.36 10.59 15.04
C ASN A 44 -12.50 12.07 14.65
N LEU A 45 -12.64 12.98 15.62
CA LEU A 45 -12.68 14.43 15.36
C LEU A 45 -11.35 14.96 14.82
N TYR A 46 -10.23 14.44 15.29
CA TYR A 46 -8.90 14.77 14.75
C TYR A 46 -8.75 14.30 13.30
N LEU A 47 -9.14 13.06 13.01
CA LEU A 47 -9.14 12.49 11.65
C LEU A 47 -10.06 13.26 10.70
N GLN A 48 -11.22 13.70 11.19
CA GLN A 48 -12.17 14.49 10.42
C GLN A 48 -11.65 15.91 10.12
N ARG A 49 -10.94 16.54 11.07
CA ARG A 49 -10.28 17.83 10.85
C ARG A 49 -9.09 17.72 9.88
N GLN A 50 -8.30 16.65 10.00
CA GLN A 50 -7.23 16.36 9.04
C GLN A 50 -7.80 16.12 7.63
N SER A 51 -8.86 15.32 7.49
CA SER A 51 -9.48 15.05 6.19
C SER A 51 -10.10 16.31 5.58
N SER A 52 -10.72 17.18 6.37
CA SER A 52 -11.22 18.47 5.87
C SER A 52 -10.10 19.39 5.40
N LYS A 53 -8.94 19.39 6.08
CA LYS A 53 -7.76 20.16 5.67
C LYS A 53 -7.14 19.59 4.39
N LEU A 54 -7.03 18.27 4.28
CA LEU A 54 -6.52 17.55 3.10
C LEU A 54 -7.41 17.69 1.87
N ASN A 55 -8.73 17.79 2.05
CA ASN A 55 -9.65 18.03 0.94
C ASN A 55 -9.53 19.45 0.37
N SER A 56 -9.04 20.42 1.17
CA SER A 56 -8.79 21.79 0.74
C SER A 56 -7.42 22.01 0.08
N SER A 57 -6.45 21.14 0.33
CA SER A 57 -5.11 21.20 -0.28
C SER A 57 -5.10 20.56 -1.67
N PHE A 58 -4.26 21.10 -2.54
CA PHE A 58 -3.87 20.39 -3.77
C PHE A 58 -2.99 19.19 -3.38
N ILE A 59 -3.33 18.01 -3.90
CA ILE A 59 -2.58 16.77 -3.62
C ILE A 59 -2.23 16.09 -4.93
N HIS A 60 -0.95 15.83 -5.14
CA HIS A 60 -0.42 15.08 -6.27
C HIS A 60 -0.03 13.68 -5.81
N ARG A 61 -0.54 12.67 -6.49
CA ARG A 61 -0.26 11.27 -6.21
C ARG A 61 0.25 10.59 -7.46
N ALA A 62 1.07 9.57 -7.29
CA ALA A 62 1.48 8.72 -8.38
C ALA A 62 1.31 7.24 -8.01
N ILE A 63 0.82 6.48 -8.98
CA ILE A 63 0.79 5.02 -8.94
C ILE A 63 1.95 4.53 -9.79
N LEU A 64 2.91 3.85 -9.17
CA LEU A 64 4.13 3.39 -9.81
C LEU A 64 4.05 1.90 -10.04
N ILE A 65 4.31 1.49 -11.28
CA ILE A 65 4.45 0.09 -11.66
C ILE A 65 5.66 -0.13 -12.57
N PHE A 66 6.11 -1.36 -12.63
CA PHE A 66 7.06 -1.82 -13.64
C PHE A 66 6.34 -2.70 -14.66
N TYR A 67 6.49 -2.37 -15.95
CA TYR A 67 5.94 -3.14 -17.06
C TYR A 67 7.04 -3.91 -17.79
N PRO A 68 7.03 -5.25 -17.74
CA PRO A 68 8.04 -6.02 -18.42
C PRO A 68 7.77 -6.13 -19.93
N SER A 69 8.29 -5.18 -20.72
CA SER A 69 8.09 -5.12 -22.18
C SER A 69 8.42 -6.40 -22.96
N ASN A 70 9.40 -7.20 -22.53
CA ASN A 70 9.73 -8.49 -23.15
C ASN A 70 8.63 -9.56 -23.01
N GLN A 71 7.61 -9.32 -22.20
CA GLN A 71 6.48 -10.22 -21.94
C GLN A 71 5.15 -9.53 -22.24
N GLU A 72 5.12 -8.61 -23.22
CA GLU A 72 3.93 -7.80 -23.56
C GLU A 72 2.67 -8.64 -23.78
N SER A 73 2.76 -9.80 -24.45
CA SER A 73 1.62 -10.69 -24.67
C SER A 73 0.95 -11.17 -23.38
N HIS A 74 1.71 -11.31 -22.29
CA HIS A 74 1.21 -11.72 -20.99
C HIS A 74 0.62 -10.54 -20.20
N TYR A 75 1.34 -9.41 -20.16
CA TYR A 75 1.01 -8.29 -19.29
C TYR A 75 0.10 -7.22 -19.93
N LEU A 76 -0.13 -7.27 -21.24
CA LEU A 76 -1.00 -6.31 -21.94
C LEU A 76 -2.46 -6.32 -21.41
N PRO A 77 -3.09 -7.47 -21.14
CA PRO A 77 -4.40 -7.49 -20.49
C PRO A 77 -4.37 -6.84 -19.10
N GLU A 78 -3.35 -7.13 -18.30
CA GLU A 78 -3.21 -6.63 -16.93
C GLU A 78 -3.06 -5.10 -16.89
N ILE A 79 -2.20 -4.53 -17.74
CA ILE A 79 -2.07 -3.07 -17.81
C ILE A 79 -3.36 -2.40 -18.29
N ARG A 80 -4.14 -3.02 -19.18
CA ARG A 80 -5.44 -2.49 -19.61
C ARG A 80 -6.45 -2.47 -18.47
N TRP A 81 -6.46 -3.51 -17.64
CA TRP A 81 -7.32 -3.59 -16.47
C TRP A 81 -6.92 -2.59 -15.39
N LEU A 82 -5.63 -2.48 -15.09
CA LEU A 82 -5.09 -1.49 -14.17
C LEU A 82 -5.43 -0.07 -14.65
N TYR A 83 -5.15 0.25 -15.92
CA TYR A 83 -5.47 1.54 -16.54
C TYR A 83 -6.97 1.86 -16.43
N ARG A 84 -7.85 0.90 -16.75
CA ARG A 84 -9.31 1.08 -16.59
C ARG A 84 -9.71 1.36 -15.14
N SER A 85 -9.13 0.64 -14.18
CA SER A 85 -9.43 0.84 -12.76
C SER A 85 -8.93 2.21 -12.25
N TRP A 86 -7.79 2.68 -12.74
CA TRP A 86 -7.29 4.02 -12.49
C TRP A 86 -8.23 5.09 -13.04
N VAL A 87 -8.67 4.96 -14.30
CA VAL A 87 -9.68 5.86 -14.90
C VAL A 87 -10.99 5.86 -14.11
N GLU A 88 -11.45 4.70 -13.66
CA GLU A 88 -12.65 4.60 -12.84
C GLU A 88 -12.48 5.28 -11.47
N MET A 89 -11.34 5.07 -10.82
CA MET A 89 -11.00 5.69 -9.54
C MET A 89 -11.01 7.22 -9.65
N MET A 90 -10.44 7.79 -10.71
CA MET A 90 -10.37 9.24 -10.92
C MET A 90 -11.73 9.93 -10.97
N LYS A 91 -12.81 9.23 -11.36
CA LYS A 91 -14.17 9.80 -11.36
C LYS A 91 -14.66 10.20 -9.97
N TYR A 92 -14.08 9.63 -8.92
CA TYR A 92 -14.44 9.85 -7.52
C TYR A 92 -13.41 10.70 -6.77
N GLU A 93 -12.35 11.14 -7.45
CA GLU A 93 -11.27 11.93 -6.88
C GLU A 93 -11.73 13.38 -6.63
N SER A 94 -11.18 14.01 -5.58
CA SER A 94 -11.45 15.42 -5.30
C SER A 94 -10.93 16.30 -6.45
N LYS A 95 -11.59 17.43 -6.72
CA LYS A 95 -11.18 18.39 -7.75
C LYS A 95 -9.76 18.95 -7.53
N ASN A 96 -9.28 18.95 -6.30
CA ASN A 96 -7.95 19.43 -5.92
C ASN A 96 -6.88 18.34 -5.98
N TRP A 97 -7.25 17.09 -6.25
CA TRP A 97 -6.32 15.97 -6.27
C TRP A 97 -6.01 15.58 -7.71
N ARG A 98 -4.79 15.09 -7.95
CA ARG A 98 -4.36 14.52 -9.23
C ARG A 98 -3.59 13.23 -8.97
N THR A 99 -3.98 12.15 -9.62
CA THR A 99 -3.27 10.86 -9.54
C THR A 99 -2.75 10.42 -10.89
N ASP A 100 -1.44 10.46 -11.09
CA ASP A 100 -0.81 9.95 -12.31
C ASP A 100 -0.54 8.45 -12.24
N LEU A 101 -0.55 7.80 -13.41
CA LEU A 101 -0.09 6.43 -13.58
C LEU A 101 1.31 6.47 -14.19
N ILE A 102 2.32 6.09 -13.43
CA ILE A 102 3.73 6.09 -13.85
C ILE A 102 4.18 4.66 -14.10
N ILE A 103 4.66 4.41 -15.31
CA ILE A 103 5.05 3.08 -15.78
C ILE A 103 6.52 3.11 -16.20
N TYR A 104 7.33 2.27 -15.57
CA TYR A 104 8.70 2.03 -15.99
C TYR A 104 8.75 0.81 -16.88
N THR A 105 9.40 0.92 -18.03
CA THR A 105 9.50 -0.19 -18.98
C THR A 105 10.74 -0.13 -19.83
N GLY A 106 11.14 -1.24 -20.43
CA GLY A 106 12.29 -1.28 -21.32
C GLY A 106 12.04 -0.59 -22.67
N GLU A 107 10.80 -0.64 -23.16
CA GLU A 107 10.45 -0.22 -24.53
C GLU A 107 9.07 0.45 -24.57
N TYR A 108 8.93 1.50 -25.38
CA TYR A 108 7.67 2.20 -25.58
C TYR A 108 6.92 1.62 -26.79
N SER A 109 5.91 0.77 -26.53
CA SER A 109 5.13 0.09 -27.56
C SER A 109 3.93 0.92 -28.07
N SER A 110 3.37 0.51 -29.22
CA SER A 110 2.15 1.09 -29.78
C SER A 110 0.94 0.92 -28.86
N SER A 111 0.92 -0.11 -28.02
CA SER A 111 -0.10 -0.31 -26.98
C SER A 111 -0.18 0.88 -26.03
N PHE A 112 0.96 1.45 -25.62
CA PHE A 112 0.98 2.63 -24.76
C PHE A 112 0.56 3.92 -25.48
N GLN A 113 0.87 4.02 -26.78
CA GLN A 113 0.40 5.12 -27.61
C GLN A 113 -1.14 5.11 -27.72
N GLN A 114 -1.73 3.92 -27.90
CA GLN A 114 -3.18 3.75 -27.93
C GLN A 114 -3.86 4.07 -26.59
N LEU A 115 -3.17 3.84 -25.47
CA LEU A 115 -3.62 4.24 -24.14
C LEU A 115 -3.43 5.75 -23.86
N GLY A 116 -2.86 6.51 -24.81
CA GLY A 116 -2.61 7.94 -24.65
C GLY A 116 -1.55 8.27 -23.61
N CYS A 117 -0.63 7.33 -23.31
CA CYS A 117 0.45 7.57 -22.39
C CYS A 117 1.53 8.47 -23.02
N ILE A 118 2.20 9.29 -22.22
CA ILE A 118 3.26 10.19 -22.68
C ILE A 118 4.64 9.67 -22.26
N LEU A 119 5.65 9.88 -23.11
CA LEU A 119 6.99 9.30 -22.92
C LEU A 119 7.97 10.30 -22.31
N ASN A 120 8.66 9.91 -21.25
CA ASN A 120 9.79 10.61 -20.64
C ASN A 120 9.52 12.07 -20.23
N GLN A 121 8.29 12.37 -19.80
CA GLN A 121 7.87 13.70 -19.37
C GLN A 121 7.46 13.68 -17.90
N ILE A 122 8.22 14.38 -17.06
CA ILE A 122 7.92 14.57 -15.63
C ILE A 122 6.77 15.57 -15.48
N ARG A 123 5.96 15.43 -14.43
CA ARG A 123 4.99 16.46 -14.03
C ARG A 123 5.75 17.71 -13.61
N ILE A 124 5.34 18.86 -14.13
CA ILE A 124 6.00 20.15 -13.84
C ILE A 124 5.09 21.15 -13.12
N ASN A 125 3.78 20.95 -13.15
CA ASN A 125 2.85 21.93 -12.61
C ASN A 125 1.58 21.28 -11.99
N ASN A 126 0.90 22.09 -11.17
CA ASN A 126 -0.30 21.72 -10.44
C ASN A 126 -1.57 21.69 -11.32
N THR A 127 -1.53 22.31 -12.50
CA THR A 127 -2.71 22.49 -13.35
C THR A 127 -2.90 21.36 -14.36
N GLU A 128 -1.84 20.60 -14.62
CA GLU A 128 -1.85 19.43 -15.47
C GLU A 128 -2.91 18.44 -14.97
N GLN A 129 -3.59 17.80 -15.92
CA GLN A 129 -4.53 16.73 -15.59
C GLN A 129 -3.78 15.47 -15.16
N ALA A 130 -4.50 14.51 -14.60
CA ALA A 130 -3.94 13.21 -14.34
C ALA A 130 -3.53 12.53 -15.66
N GLN A 131 -2.33 11.98 -15.72
CA GLN A 131 -1.77 11.41 -16.96
C GLN A 131 -1.12 10.04 -16.74
N CYS A 132 -1.13 9.23 -17.81
CA CYS A 132 -0.29 8.04 -17.91
C CYS A 132 1.08 8.45 -18.45
N ARG A 133 2.16 8.19 -17.69
CA ARG A 133 3.54 8.54 -18.02
C ARG A 133 4.40 7.30 -18.12
N ILE A 134 5.14 7.16 -19.21
CA ILE A 134 6.10 6.07 -19.43
C ILE A 134 7.52 6.60 -19.26
N PHE A 135 8.35 5.88 -18.52
CA PHE A 135 9.79 6.13 -18.45
C PHE A 135 10.58 4.89 -18.90
N LEU A 136 11.53 5.11 -19.80
CA LEU A 136 12.40 4.03 -20.28
C LEU A 136 13.42 3.66 -19.19
N TYR A 137 13.39 2.39 -18.77
CA TYR A 137 14.16 1.87 -17.66
C TYR A 137 15.01 0.67 -18.10
N LEU A 138 16.32 0.78 -17.86
CA LEU A 138 17.26 -0.30 -18.14
C LEU A 138 17.28 -1.31 -16.99
N ARG A 139 16.68 -2.47 -17.23
CA ARG A 139 16.62 -3.61 -16.29
C ARG A 139 17.99 -4.03 -15.79
N LEU A 140 18.06 -4.47 -14.54
CA LEU A 140 19.29 -5.00 -13.94
C LEU A 140 19.89 -6.16 -14.74
N SER A 141 19.06 -7.07 -15.27
CA SER A 141 19.52 -8.22 -16.05
C SER A 141 20.17 -7.86 -17.39
N LYS A 142 19.86 -6.67 -17.94
CA LYS A 142 20.41 -6.15 -19.20
C LYS A 142 21.62 -5.23 -19.01
N ARG A 143 22.07 -5.00 -17.77
CA ARG A 143 23.24 -4.15 -17.49
C ARG A 143 24.52 -4.92 -17.70
N GLU A 144 25.43 -4.39 -18.52
CA GLU A 144 26.79 -4.92 -18.65
C GLU A 144 27.72 -4.24 -17.65
N ILE A 145 28.20 -5.00 -16.66
CA ILE A 145 29.18 -4.53 -15.67
C ILE A 145 30.53 -5.18 -16.00
N SER A 146 31.09 -4.82 -17.16
CA SER A 146 32.28 -5.49 -17.72
C SER A 146 33.62 -5.02 -17.13
N SER A 147 33.69 -3.94 -16.35
CA SER A 147 34.85 -3.67 -15.50
C SER A 147 34.53 -2.67 -14.39
N LEU A 148 34.97 -2.95 -13.15
CA LEU A 148 34.79 -2.09 -11.97
C LEU A 148 35.44 -0.69 -12.10
N ASN A 149 36.17 -0.42 -13.19
CA ASN A 149 36.83 0.86 -13.45
C ASN A 149 36.05 1.77 -14.41
N GLN A 150 34.98 1.29 -15.05
CA GLN A 150 34.18 2.10 -15.97
C GLN A 150 32.83 2.46 -15.34
N LYS A 151 32.82 3.61 -14.66
CA LYS A 151 31.61 4.38 -14.28
C LYS A 151 30.64 4.65 -15.44
N GLN A 152 30.96 4.26 -16.67
CA GLN A 152 30.31 4.72 -17.91
C GLN A 152 29.44 3.65 -18.59
N THR A 153 29.69 2.34 -18.43
CA THR A 153 28.99 1.33 -19.24
C THR A 153 27.59 0.98 -18.72
N ILE A 154 27.28 1.28 -17.45
CA ILE A 154 25.93 1.07 -16.88
C ILE A 154 24.93 2.18 -17.29
N LEU A 155 25.43 3.34 -17.72
CA LEU A 155 24.65 4.60 -17.75
C LEU A 155 24.66 5.35 -19.10
N ALA A 156 25.47 4.95 -20.09
CA ALA A 156 25.83 5.89 -21.15
C ALA A 156 24.78 6.20 -22.22
N ASN A 157 23.82 5.32 -22.56
CA ASN A 157 23.06 5.55 -23.80
C ASN A 157 21.53 5.64 -23.71
N GLN A 158 20.86 5.36 -22.58
CA GLN A 158 19.38 5.36 -22.57
C GLN A 158 18.68 5.97 -21.33
N SER A 159 19.36 6.11 -20.18
CA SER A 159 18.80 6.84 -19.04
C SER A 159 19.26 8.29 -19.11
N LYS A 160 18.39 9.21 -19.56
CA LYS A 160 18.64 10.65 -19.34
C LYS A 160 18.97 10.82 -17.85
N LYS A 161 20.16 11.35 -17.53
CA LYS A 161 20.64 11.54 -16.15
C LYS A 161 19.65 12.31 -15.27
N GLU A 162 18.79 13.10 -15.90
CA GLU A 162 17.70 13.87 -15.27
C GLU A 162 16.54 13.00 -14.76
N LEU A 163 16.34 11.80 -15.30
CA LEU A 163 15.22 10.91 -14.94
C LEU A 163 15.60 9.89 -13.85
N PHE A 164 16.89 9.56 -13.71
CA PHE A 164 17.31 8.48 -12.82
C PHE A 164 18.53 8.87 -11.98
N SER A 165 18.43 8.62 -10.68
CA SER A 165 19.51 8.77 -9.70
C SER A 165 20.03 7.38 -9.29
N ILE A 166 20.91 6.82 -10.12
CA ILE A 166 21.42 5.46 -9.91
C ILE A 166 22.62 5.47 -8.97
N ASN A 167 22.47 4.87 -7.77
CA ASN A 167 23.61 4.54 -6.92
C ASN A 167 24.36 3.34 -7.51
N ILE A 168 25.53 3.61 -8.11
CA ILE A 168 26.35 2.61 -8.80
C ILE A 168 26.78 1.48 -7.86
N GLN A 169 27.19 1.78 -6.62
CA GLN A 169 27.64 0.76 -5.66
C GLN A 169 26.50 -0.19 -5.30
N ARG A 170 25.31 0.35 -5.00
CA ARG A 170 24.09 -0.45 -4.76
C ARG A 170 23.70 -1.25 -5.98
N SER A 171 23.72 -0.65 -7.17
CA SER A 171 23.40 -1.37 -8.41
C SER A 171 24.36 -2.53 -8.68
N ILE A 172 25.65 -2.36 -8.40
CA ILE A 172 26.64 -3.45 -8.52
C ILE A 172 26.33 -4.58 -7.53
N GLN A 173 25.97 -4.25 -6.29
CA GLN A 173 25.58 -5.24 -5.28
C GLN A 173 24.34 -6.02 -5.72
N LEU A 174 23.28 -5.33 -6.16
CA LEU A 174 22.05 -5.95 -6.66
C LEU A 174 22.33 -6.83 -7.88
N TYR A 175 23.15 -6.36 -8.83
CA TYR A 175 23.52 -7.15 -10.00
C TYR A 175 24.26 -8.43 -9.61
N LYS A 176 25.23 -8.35 -8.68
CA LYS A 176 26.00 -9.52 -8.23
C LYS A 176 25.13 -10.54 -7.48
N GLN A 177 24.17 -10.07 -6.69
CA GLN A 177 23.41 -10.93 -5.78
C GLN A 177 22.12 -11.48 -6.40
N ILE A 178 21.40 -10.67 -7.18
CA ILE A 178 20.00 -10.96 -7.54
C ILE A 178 19.64 -10.54 -8.97
N LYS A 179 20.59 -10.40 -9.91
CA LYS A 179 20.27 -10.04 -11.31
C LYS A 179 19.32 -11.01 -12.02
N GLN A 180 19.27 -12.27 -11.57
CA GLN A 180 18.39 -13.30 -12.13
C GLN A 180 16.98 -13.27 -11.54
N TYR A 181 16.76 -12.52 -10.45
CA TYR A 181 15.43 -12.39 -9.86
C TYR A 181 14.60 -11.42 -10.70
N GLU A 182 13.72 -11.95 -11.56
CA GLU A 182 13.00 -11.17 -12.57
C GLU A 182 12.15 -10.02 -12.00
N TYR A 183 11.71 -10.15 -10.74
CA TYR A 183 10.87 -9.15 -10.07
C TYR A 183 11.67 -8.04 -9.38
N ILE A 184 13.01 -8.09 -9.37
CA ILE A 184 13.79 -7.04 -8.67
C ILE A 184 13.52 -5.66 -9.25
N ASP A 185 13.34 -5.56 -10.55
CA ASP A 185 13.13 -4.27 -11.23
C ASP A 185 11.80 -3.63 -10.81
N SER A 186 10.78 -4.41 -10.41
CA SER A 186 9.50 -3.86 -9.92
C SER A 186 9.63 -3.09 -8.62
N VAL A 187 10.67 -3.39 -7.83
CA VAL A 187 10.99 -2.70 -6.58
C VAL A 187 12.13 -1.69 -6.80
N ASN A 188 13.12 -2.04 -7.62
CA ASN A 188 14.32 -1.24 -7.81
C ASN A 188 14.04 0.14 -8.43
N ILE A 189 12.98 0.25 -9.24
CA ILE A 189 12.54 1.52 -9.80
C ILE A 189 12.34 2.59 -8.73
N ILE A 190 11.79 2.26 -7.54
CA ILE A 190 11.56 3.25 -6.48
C ILE A 190 12.88 3.91 -6.04
N ALA A 191 13.95 3.11 -5.96
CA ALA A 191 15.24 3.61 -5.52
C ALA A 191 15.98 4.42 -6.59
N GLU A 192 15.79 4.10 -7.87
CA GLU A 192 16.57 4.71 -8.97
C GLU A 192 15.83 5.83 -9.69
N SER A 193 14.50 5.87 -9.65
CA SER A 193 13.69 6.81 -10.44
C SER A 193 13.12 7.98 -9.64
N TYR A 194 13.63 8.24 -8.43
CA TYR A 194 13.17 9.36 -7.59
C TYR A 194 12.91 10.69 -8.35
N PRO A 195 13.79 11.15 -9.27
CA PRO A 195 13.54 12.39 -10.00
C PRO A 195 12.23 12.44 -10.80
N THR A 196 11.72 11.31 -11.29
CA THR A 196 10.47 11.28 -12.08
C THR A 196 9.21 11.43 -11.23
N PHE A 197 9.32 11.18 -9.92
CA PHE A 197 8.19 11.21 -8.99
C PHE A 197 8.43 12.10 -7.76
N GLU A 198 9.49 12.90 -7.77
CA GLU A 198 9.80 13.89 -6.74
C GLU A 198 8.67 14.93 -6.55
N TYR A 199 7.91 15.22 -7.61
CA TYR A 199 6.82 16.19 -7.56
C TYR A 199 5.60 15.74 -6.74
N TYR A 200 5.43 14.44 -6.51
CA TYR A 200 4.20 13.91 -5.92
C TYR A 200 4.29 13.85 -4.39
N ASP A 201 3.19 14.23 -3.72
CA ASP A 201 3.05 14.17 -2.27
C ASP A 201 2.98 12.73 -1.77
N PHE A 202 2.33 11.83 -2.54
CA PHE A 202 2.16 10.43 -2.18
C PHE A 202 2.43 9.49 -3.35
N ILE A 203 3.18 8.43 -3.05
CA ILE A 203 3.54 7.39 -3.99
C ILE A 203 2.89 6.07 -3.57
N LEU A 204 2.13 5.46 -4.46
CA LEU A 204 1.69 4.08 -4.36
C LEU A 204 2.53 3.25 -5.33
N LYS A 205 3.53 2.52 -4.84
CA LYS A 205 4.10 1.42 -5.64
C LYS A 205 3.16 0.23 -5.56
N THR A 206 2.87 -0.35 -6.70
CA THR A 206 2.09 -1.58 -6.78
C THR A 206 2.60 -2.47 -7.91
N ASP A 207 2.04 -3.67 -8.04
CA ASP A 207 2.31 -4.56 -9.15
C ASP A 207 1.31 -4.31 -10.28
N ILE A 208 1.55 -4.89 -11.45
CA ILE A 208 0.73 -4.65 -12.64
C ILE A 208 -0.60 -5.41 -12.62
N ASP A 209 -0.65 -6.54 -11.91
CA ASP A 209 -1.77 -7.46 -11.79
C ASP A 209 -2.80 -7.03 -10.72
N VAL A 210 -2.83 -5.74 -10.39
CA VAL A 210 -3.73 -5.18 -9.37
C VAL A 210 -4.85 -4.33 -9.98
N PHE A 211 -5.89 -4.12 -9.18
CA PHE A 211 -6.95 -3.16 -9.46
C PHE A 211 -6.94 -2.03 -8.44
N ILE A 212 -7.06 -0.79 -8.92
CA ILE A 212 -7.24 0.37 -8.06
C ILE A 212 -8.75 0.53 -7.80
N THR A 213 -9.12 0.41 -6.53
CA THR A 213 -10.53 0.58 -6.12
C THR A 213 -10.91 2.05 -6.07
N THR A 214 -12.20 2.35 -6.22
CA THR A 214 -12.73 3.72 -6.09
C THR A 214 -12.50 4.33 -4.69
N GLN A 215 -12.24 3.50 -3.68
CA GLN A 215 -11.94 3.94 -2.32
C GLN A 215 -10.59 4.66 -2.26
N PHE A 216 -9.64 4.28 -3.13
CA PHE A 216 -8.37 4.97 -3.23
C PHE A 216 -8.54 6.45 -3.64
N ALA A 217 -9.61 6.80 -4.35
CA ALA A 217 -9.91 8.18 -4.74
C ALA A 217 -10.05 9.16 -3.56
N LYS A 218 -10.36 8.62 -2.38
CA LYS A 218 -10.61 9.39 -1.14
C LYS A 218 -9.56 9.11 -0.06
N TYR A 219 -8.57 8.28 -0.37
CA TYR A 219 -7.58 7.83 0.59
C TYR A 219 -6.26 8.58 0.42
N VAL A 220 -5.75 9.09 1.54
CA VAL A 220 -4.38 9.54 1.71
C VAL A 220 -3.88 9.01 3.06
N PRO A 221 -2.61 8.63 3.18
CA PRO A 221 -2.08 8.19 4.47
C PRO A 221 -2.09 9.35 5.46
N LEU A 222 -2.51 9.07 6.70
CA LEU A 222 -2.73 10.08 7.75
C LEU A 222 -1.42 10.55 8.42
N THR A 223 -0.30 9.93 8.06
CA THR A 223 1.01 10.14 8.67
C THR A 223 2.05 10.48 7.61
N ASN A 224 2.67 11.65 7.76
CA ASN A 224 3.64 12.20 6.80
C ASN A 224 5.02 11.50 6.83
N LEU A 225 5.17 10.42 7.60
CA LEU A 225 6.48 9.82 7.93
C LEU A 225 6.51 8.30 7.79
N THR A 226 5.55 7.70 7.10
CA THR A 226 5.39 6.24 7.12
C THR A 226 5.41 5.67 5.72
N LEU A 227 6.45 4.89 5.43
CA LEU A 227 6.37 3.87 4.39
C LEU A 227 5.32 2.86 4.84
N LEU A 228 4.14 2.88 4.21
CA LEU A 228 3.10 1.89 4.45
C LEU A 228 3.35 0.70 3.54
N VAL A 229 3.55 -0.46 4.14
CA VAL A 229 3.70 -1.74 3.43
C VAL A 229 2.58 -2.68 3.83
N GLY A 230 2.18 -3.56 2.92
CA GLY A 230 1.32 -4.68 3.27
C GLY A 230 2.00 -5.52 4.35
N ARG A 231 1.24 -5.98 5.35
CA ARG A 231 1.75 -6.97 6.33
C ARG A 231 1.86 -8.38 5.75
N GLY A 232 1.46 -8.56 4.49
CA GLY A 232 1.16 -9.85 3.90
C GLY A 232 -0.04 -10.52 4.59
N GLY A 233 -0.58 -11.57 3.96
CA GLY A 233 -1.59 -12.43 4.57
C GLY A 233 -3.02 -11.89 4.47
N TYR A 234 -3.74 -12.38 3.46
CA TYR A 234 -5.14 -12.04 3.26
C TYR A 234 -6.07 -12.90 4.11
N SER A 235 -5.62 -14.07 4.57
CA SER A 235 -6.49 -15.06 5.23
C SER A 235 -6.76 -14.69 6.68
N THR A 236 -7.80 -13.91 6.88
CA THR A 236 -8.42 -13.65 8.18
C THR A 236 -9.46 -14.72 8.50
N LYS A 237 -9.83 -14.85 9.79
CA LYS A 237 -10.96 -15.71 10.17
C LYS A 237 -12.25 -15.37 9.40
N PHE A 238 -12.45 -14.09 9.05
CA PHE A 238 -13.63 -13.64 8.33
C PHE A 238 -13.69 -14.16 6.89
N ASN A 239 -12.66 -13.89 6.08
CA ASN A 239 -12.71 -14.25 4.66
C ASN A 239 -12.48 -15.75 4.41
N THR A 240 -11.69 -16.45 5.24
CA THR A 240 -11.57 -17.91 5.16
C THR A 240 -12.94 -18.59 5.35
N ARG A 241 -13.75 -18.14 6.33
CA ARG A 241 -15.13 -18.64 6.51
C ARG A 241 -16.02 -18.32 5.31
N ARG A 242 -15.90 -17.11 4.76
CA ARG A 242 -16.71 -16.68 3.60
C ARG A 242 -16.37 -17.49 2.35
N LEU A 243 -15.10 -17.75 2.09
CA LEU A 243 -14.64 -18.60 0.99
C LEU A 243 -15.11 -20.05 1.16
N GLY A 244 -15.03 -20.61 2.38
CA GLY A 244 -15.55 -21.94 2.67
C GLY A 244 -17.08 -22.05 2.49
N ARG A 245 -17.82 -20.97 2.73
CA ARG A 245 -19.26 -20.91 2.40
C ARG A 245 -19.49 -20.87 0.88
N ILE A 246 -18.83 -19.95 0.17
CA ILE A 246 -18.97 -19.84 -1.30
C ILE A 246 -18.61 -21.17 -1.99
N ALA A 247 -17.54 -21.84 -1.56
CA ALA A 247 -17.16 -23.13 -2.13
C ALA A 247 -18.25 -24.20 -1.93
N ARG A 248 -18.92 -24.22 -0.77
CA ARG A 248 -20.08 -25.11 -0.54
C ARG A 248 -21.26 -24.75 -1.45
N ASP A 249 -21.57 -23.46 -1.56
CA ASP A 249 -22.66 -22.98 -2.41
C ASP A 249 -22.43 -23.32 -3.89
N MET A 250 -21.15 -23.37 -4.32
CA MET A 250 -20.73 -23.70 -5.68
C MET A 250 -20.42 -25.19 -5.91
N ASN A 251 -20.62 -26.05 -4.90
CA ASN A 251 -20.24 -27.47 -4.92
C ASN A 251 -18.76 -27.72 -5.29
N TRP A 252 -17.85 -26.86 -4.80
CA TRP A 252 -16.40 -26.97 -5.00
C TRP A 252 -15.71 -27.63 -3.81
N LYS A 253 -14.62 -28.36 -4.07
CA LYS A 253 -13.78 -28.95 -3.03
C LYS A 253 -12.93 -27.87 -2.35
N TYR A 254 -13.32 -27.48 -1.13
CA TYR A 254 -12.57 -26.52 -0.32
C TYR A 254 -11.45 -27.20 0.47
N GLN A 255 -10.19 -26.82 0.24
CA GLN A 255 -9.00 -27.44 0.85
C GLN A 255 -8.44 -26.67 2.06
N ASN A 256 -9.15 -25.64 2.54
CA ASN A 256 -8.72 -24.78 3.66
C ASN A 256 -7.29 -24.20 3.49
N MET A 257 -6.83 -24.07 2.25
CA MET A 257 -5.56 -23.43 1.95
C MET A 257 -5.68 -21.93 2.22
N THR A 258 -4.68 -21.36 2.89
CA THR A 258 -4.64 -19.95 3.27
C THR A 258 -3.40 -19.30 2.67
N ASN A 259 -3.53 -18.02 2.31
CA ASN A 259 -2.42 -17.19 1.82
C ASN A 259 -1.69 -17.80 0.60
N ILE A 260 -2.44 -18.39 -0.34
CA ILE A 260 -1.88 -18.93 -1.59
C ILE A 260 -1.48 -17.75 -2.47
N GLY A 261 -0.23 -17.31 -2.38
CA GLY A 261 0.34 -16.27 -3.23
C GLY A 261 1.16 -15.26 -2.44
N SER A 262 2.22 -14.75 -3.07
CA SER A 262 3.00 -13.62 -2.56
C SER A 262 2.13 -12.37 -2.60
N THR A 263 2.17 -11.58 -1.54
CA THR A 263 1.50 -10.29 -1.50
C THR A 263 2.45 -9.29 -0.85
N TRP A 264 3.00 -8.40 -1.67
CA TRP A 264 3.87 -7.31 -1.28
C TRP A 264 3.03 -6.04 -1.03
#